data_AF-A0A2A5M9N3-F1
#
_entry.id   AF-A0A2A5M9N3-F1
#
_cell.length_a   1.000
_cell.length_b   1.000
_cell.length_c   1.000
_cell.angle_alpha   90.00
_cell.angle_beta   90.00
_cell.angle_gamma   90.00
#
_symmetry.space_group_name_H-M   'P 1'
#
loop_
_entity.id
_entity.type
_entity.pdbx_description
1 polymer ?
#
loop_
_entity_poly.entity_id
_entity_poly.type
_entity_poly.pdbx_seq_one_letter_code
_entity_poly.pdbx_strand_id
1 'polypeptide(L)'
;SNAKIALKDTGSILISGTYHNIFSLGRILQKLDFKILNIITWQKTNPPPNFSCRYLTHSTEQIIWARKSHKHKHIFNYEILRFLNKNKQMRDVWAFNAIAPWEKTNGKHPTQKPLALLARLILMASNESSLICDPFSGSS
;
A
#
# COMPACT_ATOMS: atom_id res chain seq x y z
N SER A 1 12.48 -12.63 4.20
CA SER A 1 12.29 -14.06 4.54
C SER A 1 11.26 -14.23 5.64
N ASN A 2 11.44 -13.64 6.82
CA ASN A 2 10.55 -13.82 7.98
C ASN A 2 9.08 -13.49 7.69
N ALA A 3 8.81 -12.38 7.00
CA ALA A 3 7.44 -12.05 6.56
C ALA A 3 6.82 -13.14 5.67
N LYS A 4 7.61 -13.80 4.81
CA LYS A 4 7.11 -14.92 3.98
C LYS A 4 6.74 -16.14 4.83
N ILE A 5 7.48 -16.40 5.90
CA ILE A 5 7.23 -17.50 6.83
C ILE A 5 5.96 -17.23 7.64
N ALA A 6 5.79 -16.00 8.14
CA ALA A 6 4.65 -15.61 8.96
C ALA A 6 3.31 -15.58 8.19
N LEU A 7 3.35 -15.34 6.88
CA LEU A 7 2.16 -15.32 6.04
C LEU A 7 1.58 -16.71 5.80
N LYS A 8 0.25 -16.80 5.82
CA LYS A 8 -0.48 -17.96 5.28
C LYS A 8 -0.20 -18.10 3.78
N ASP A 9 -0.39 -19.30 3.22
CA ASP A 9 -0.14 -19.56 1.79
C ASP A 9 -1.04 -18.77 0.85
N THR A 10 -2.25 -18.44 1.31
CA THR A 10 -3.21 -17.52 0.64
C THR A 10 -2.95 -16.04 0.95
N GLY A 11 -1.97 -15.73 1.80
CA GLY A 11 -1.65 -14.40 2.27
C GLY A 11 -1.03 -13.51 1.19
N SER A 12 -1.19 -12.20 1.37
CA SER A 12 -0.56 -11.18 0.55
C SER A 12 0.13 -10.13 1.42
N ILE A 13 1.06 -9.40 0.81
CA ILE A 13 1.78 -8.29 1.41
C ILE A 13 1.54 -7.03 0.61
N LEU A 14 1.53 -5.91 1.32
CA LEU A 14 1.46 -4.58 0.74
C LEU A 14 2.63 -3.78 1.28
N ILE A 15 3.56 -3.42 0.40
CA ILE A 15 4.77 -2.67 0.78
C ILE A 15 4.73 -1.31 0.11
N SER A 16 4.61 -0.26 0.92
CA SER A 16 4.74 1.11 0.43
C SER A 16 6.20 1.52 0.28
N GLY A 17 6.51 2.29 -0.74
CA GLY A 17 7.82 2.85 -0.98
C GLY A 17 7.78 4.06 -1.90
N THR A 18 8.95 4.65 -2.09
CA THR A 18 9.20 5.71 -3.08
C THR A 18 10.16 5.17 -4.13
N TYR A 19 10.44 5.97 -5.16
CA TYR A 19 11.38 5.57 -6.22
C TYR A 19 12.76 5.13 -5.68
N HIS A 20 13.18 5.62 -4.50
CA HIS A 20 14.46 5.26 -3.87
C HIS A 20 14.56 3.78 -3.51
N ASN A 21 13.46 3.12 -3.15
CA ASN A 21 13.47 1.76 -2.61
C ASN A 21 12.61 0.76 -3.39
N ILE A 22 11.62 1.23 -4.16
CA ILE A 22 10.59 0.37 -4.75
C ILE A 22 11.17 -0.67 -5.73
N PHE A 23 12.21 -0.31 -6.48
CA PHE A 23 12.87 -1.21 -7.43
C PHE A 23 13.64 -2.33 -6.72
N SER A 24 14.39 -1.99 -5.67
CA SER A 24 15.11 -2.96 -4.84
C SER A 24 14.14 -3.92 -4.16
N LEU A 25 13.03 -3.39 -3.64
CA LEU A 25 11.96 -4.20 -3.03
C LEU A 25 11.34 -5.15 -4.05
N GLY A 26 10.99 -4.68 -5.25
CA GLY A 26 10.45 -5.52 -6.33
C GLY A 26 11.38 -6.69 -6.67
N ARG A 27 12.68 -6.44 -6.82
CA ARG A 27 13.68 -7.48 -7.09
C ARG A 27 13.78 -8.50 -5.95
N ILE A 28 13.78 -8.04 -4.71
CA ILE A 28 13.86 -8.92 -3.53
C ILE A 28 12.62 -9.81 -3.43
N LEU A 29 11.43 -9.26 -3.70
CA LEU A 29 10.18 -10.02 -3.69
C LEU A 29 10.19 -11.14 -4.74
N GLN A 30 10.65 -10.85 -5.96
CA GLN A 30 10.82 -11.85 -7.00
C GLN A 30 11.84 -12.92 -6.61
N LYS A 31 13.00 -12.53 -6.06
CA LYS A 31 14.02 -13.48 -5.56
C LYS A 31 13.49 -14.38 -4.44
N LEU A 32 12.58 -13.85 -3.62
CA LEU A 32 11.89 -14.58 -2.56
C LEU A 32 10.66 -15.34 -3.09
N ASP A 33 10.44 -15.44 -4.40
CA ASP A 33 9.33 -16.18 -5.02
C ASP A 33 7.93 -15.69 -4.57
N PHE A 34 7.77 -14.38 -4.45
CA PHE A 34 6.44 -13.75 -4.38
C PHE A 34 5.94 -13.45 -5.79
N LYS A 35 4.64 -13.60 -6.00
CA LYS A 35 4.00 -13.09 -7.22
C LYS A 35 3.52 -11.67 -6.99
N ILE A 36 4.12 -10.70 -7.66
CA ILE A 36 3.61 -9.33 -7.74
C ILE A 36 2.29 -9.34 -8.53
N LEU A 37 1.27 -8.71 -7.98
CA LEU A 37 -0.08 -8.64 -8.56
C LEU A 37 -0.29 -7.28 -9.23
N ASN A 38 -0.12 -6.20 -8.46
CA ASN A 38 -0.22 -4.82 -8.94
C ASN A 38 0.77 -3.92 -8.20
N ILE A 39 1.12 -2.81 -8.85
CA ILE A 39 1.73 -1.66 -8.20
C ILE A 39 0.66 -0.57 -8.15
N ILE A 40 0.27 -0.18 -6.93
CA ILE A 40 -0.71 0.88 -6.71
C ILE A 40 0.05 2.19 -6.57
N THR A 41 -0.37 3.22 -7.31
CA THR A 41 0.16 4.56 -7.18
C THR A 41 -0.75 5.39 -6.30
N TRP A 42 -0.29 5.71 -5.09
CA TRP A 42 -0.96 6.70 -4.27
C TRP A 42 -0.51 8.10 -4.72
N GLN A 43 -1.44 8.86 -5.29
CA GLN A 43 -1.26 10.26 -5.65
C GLN A 43 -1.74 11.16 -4.51
N LYS A 44 -0.84 12.03 -4.03
CA LYS A 44 -1.12 13.11 -3.09
C LYS A 44 -1.80 14.23 -3.87
N THR A 45 -3.01 14.61 -3.48
CA THR A 45 -3.75 15.70 -4.14
C THR A 45 -3.17 17.08 -3.85
N ASN A 46 -2.51 17.25 -2.69
CA ASN A 46 -1.83 18.49 -2.30
C ASN A 46 -0.39 18.21 -1.83
N PRO A 47 0.53 17.88 -2.77
CA PRO A 47 1.92 17.60 -2.42
C PRO A 47 2.67 18.90 -2.11
N PRO A 48 3.65 18.88 -1.18
CA PRO A 48 4.49 20.05 -0.95
C PRO A 48 5.28 20.39 -2.23
N PRO A 49 5.38 21.67 -2.61
CA PRO A 49 6.06 22.07 -3.84
C PRO A 49 7.57 21.80 -3.75
N ASN A 50 8.19 21.54 -4.90
CA ASN A 50 9.64 21.41 -4.98
C ASN A 50 10.30 22.79 -5.08
N PHE A 51 10.85 23.29 -3.97
CA PHE A 51 11.48 24.61 -3.90
C PHE A 51 12.79 24.74 -4.68
N SER A 52 13.44 23.63 -5.07
CA SER A 52 14.68 23.70 -5.84
C SER A 52 14.46 24.08 -7.30
N CYS A 53 13.23 23.93 -7.83
CA CYS A 53 12.89 24.10 -9.25
C CYS A 53 13.73 23.27 -10.22
N ARG A 54 14.50 22.28 -9.74
CA ARG A 54 15.39 21.42 -10.54
C ARG A 54 14.79 20.05 -10.85
N TYR A 55 13.77 19.65 -10.10
CA TYR A 55 13.15 18.34 -10.21
C TYR A 55 11.63 18.46 -10.16
N LEU A 56 10.96 17.38 -10.58
CA LEU A 56 9.52 17.25 -10.44
C LEU A 56 9.11 17.25 -8.96
N THR A 57 7.87 17.66 -8.69
CA THR A 57 7.27 17.55 -7.36
C THR A 57 6.99 16.09 -7.04
N HIS A 58 7.48 15.60 -5.89
CA HIS A 58 7.21 14.25 -5.42
C HIS A 58 5.78 14.13 -4.91
N SER A 59 4.86 13.89 -5.84
CA SER A 59 3.41 13.82 -5.58
C SER A 59 2.88 12.40 -5.43
N THR A 60 3.71 11.37 -5.59
CA THR A 60 3.27 9.98 -5.57
C THR A 60 4.13 9.08 -4.68
N GLU A 61 3.49 8.07 -4.13
CA GLU A 61 4.12 6.91 -3.50
C GLU A 61 3.60 5.63 -4.16
N GLN A 62 4.42 4.58 -4.17
CA GLN A 62 4.08 3.31 -4.78
C GLN A 62 3.84 2.26 -3.70
N ILE A 63 2.85 1.40 -3.90
CA ILE A 63 2.57 0.25 -3.04
C ILE A 63 2.62 -1.00 -3.89
N ILE A 64 3.58 -1.88 -3.60
CA ILE A 64 3.65 -3.20 -4.23
C ILE A 64 2.67 -4.11 -3.50
N TRP A 65 1.70 -4.67 -4.23
CA TRP A 65 0.87 -5.75 -3.75
C TRP A 65 1.35 -7.07 -4.32
N ALA A 66 1.71 -8.02 -3.46
CA ALA A 66 2.22 -9.31 -3.85
C ALA A 66 1.64 -10.45 -3.02
N ARG A 67 1.39 -11.61 -3.62
CA ARG A 67 0.95 -12.82 -2.91
C ARG A 67 2.11 -13.77 -2.62
N LYS A 68 2.01 -14.49 -1.51
CA LYS A 68 3.06 -15.42 -1.03
C LYS A 68 3.35 -16.55 -2.02
N SER A 69 2.31 -17.15 -2.60
CA SER A 69 2.44 -18.35 -3.45
C SER A 69 1.78 -18.16 -4.81
N HIS A 70 2.40 -18.72 -5.85
CA HIS A 70 1.81 -18.77 -7.19
C HIS A 70 0.64 -19.76 -7.28
N LYS A 71 0.62 -20.79 -6.43
CA LYS A 71 -0.36 -21.88 -6.44
C LYS A 71 -1.68 -21.49 -5.77
N HIS A 72 -1.60 -20.73 -4.68
CA HIS A 72 -2.79 -20.37 -3.90
C HIS A 72 -3.37 -19.03 -4.35
N LYS A 73 -4.71 -18.94 -4.34
CA LYS A 73 -5.42 -17.69 -4.62
C LYS A 73 -5.26 -16.75 -3.42
N HIS A 74 -5.08 -15.48 -3.72
CA HIS A 74 -5.06 -14.42 -2.72
C HIS A 74 -6.48 -13.89 -2.50
N ILE A 75 -6.69 -13.17 -1.40
CA ILE A 75 -7.94 -12.46 -1.14
C ILE A 75 -7.95 -11.16 -1.95
N PHE A 76 -9.01 -10.95 -2.73
CA PHE A 76 -9.26 -9.71 -3.46
C PHE A 76 -10.75 -9.41 -3.49
N ASN A 77 -11.19 -8.44 -2.72
CA ASN A 77 -12.60 -8.08 -2.59
C ASN A 77 -13.03 -7.12 -3.70
N TYR A 78 -13.17 -7.68 -4.90
CA TYR A 78 -13.51 -6.93 -6.11
C TYR A 78 -14.82 -6.14 -5.97
N GLU A 79 -15.89 -6.76 -5.45
CA GLU A 79 -17.20 -6.10 -5.33
C GLU A 79 -17.17 -4.90 -4.37
N ILE A 80 -16.42 -5.01 -3.27
CA ILE A 80 -16.23 -3.88 -2.33
C ILE A 80 -15.53 -2.72 -3.05
N LEU A 81 -14.45 -3.00 -3.76
CA LEU A 81 -13.72 -1.95 -4.49
C LEU A 81 -14.54 -1.34 -5.63
N ARG A 82 -15.34 -2.15 -6.32
CA ARG A 82 -16.26 -1.70 -7.36
C ARG A 82 -17.32 -0.76 -6.78
N PHE A 83 -17.91 -1.13 -5.65
CA PHE A 83 -18.87 -0.30 -4.93
C PHE A 83 -18.26 1.04 -4.50
N LEU A 84 -17.08 1.00 -3.86
CA LEU A 84 -16.33 2.20 -3.44
C LEU A 84 -15.96 3.12 -4.62
N ASN A 85 -15.88 2.58 -5.84
CA ASN A 85 -15.59 3.31 -7.07
C ASN A 85 -16.83 3.52 -7.95
N LYS A 86 -18.00 3.78 -7.33
CA LYS A 86 -19.24 4.14 -8.03
C LYS A 86 -19.67 3.09 -9.07
N ASN A 87 -19.63 1.81 -8.66
CA ASN A 87 -19.92 0.63 -9.47
C ASN A 87 -19.01 0.40 -10.69
N LYS A 88 -17.86 1.08 -10.75
CA LYS A 88 -16.83 0.90 -11.78
C LYS A 88 -15.63 0.15 -11.22
N GLN A 89 -14.92 -0.58 -12.07
CA GLN A 89 -13.67 -1.26 -11.68
C GLN A 89 -12.66 -0.25 -11.09
N MET A 90 -12.11 -0.58 -9.93
CA MET A 90 -11.07 0.22 -9.26
C MET A 90 -9.79 0.20 -10.09
N ARG A 91 -9.19 1.37 -10.29
CA ARG A 91 -7.89 1.54 -10.97
C ARG A 91 -6.76 1.43 -9.96
N ASP A 92 -5.54 1.32 -10.44
CA ASP A 92 -4.30 1.27 -9.66
C ASP A 92 -3.77 2.65 -9.22
N VAL A 93 -4.32 3.74 -9.75
CA VAL A 93 -3.99 5.11 -9.30
C VAL A 93 -5.05 5.63 -8.34
N TRP A 94 -4.66 5.89 -7.09
CA TRP A 94 -5.55 6.35 -6.02
C TRP A 94 -5.18 7.74 -5.54
N ALA A 95 -6.10 8.69 -5.70
CA ALA A 95 -5.96 10.03 -5.17
C ALA A 95 -6.45 10.09 -3.72
N PHE A 96 -5.58 10.50 -2.80
CA PHE A 96 -5.96 10.83 -1.42
C PHE A 96 -5.29 12.15 -1.00
N ASN A 97 -5.95 12.86 -0.09
CA ASN A 97 -5.37 14.05 0.53
C ASN A 97 -4.15 13.68 1.37
N ALA A 98 -3.30 14.69 1.59
CA ALA A 98 -2.29 14.59 2.64
C ALA A 98 -2.98 14.39 4.00
N ILE A 99 -2.26 13.76 4.92
CA ILE A 99 -2.74 13.41 6.26
C ILE A 99 -3.27 14.66 6.95
N ALA A 100 -4.52 14.58 7.38
CA ALA A 100 -5.14 15.70 8.03
C ALA A 100 -4.56 15.90 9.44
N PRO A 101 -4.50 17.14 9.97
CA PRO A 101 -3.96 17.38 11.31
C PRO A 101 -4.62 16.54 12.41
N TRP A 102 -5.91 16.24 12.28
CA TRP A 102 -6.65 15.41 13.24
C TRP A 102 -6.26 13.93 13.22
N GLU A 103 -5.65 13.44 12.13
CA GLU A 103 -5.12 12.06 12.07
C GLU A 103 -3.80 11.95 12.85
N LYS A 104 -3.16 13.06 13.23
CA LYS A 104 -1.89 13.10 13.97
C LYS A 104 -2.11 13.04 15.49
N THR A 105 -2.97 12.14 15.96
CA THR A 105 -3.31 12.01 17.39
C THR A 105 -2.14 11.51 18.24
N ASN A 106 -1.22 10.72 17.66
CA ASN A 106 -0.11 10.09 18.37
C ASN A 106 1.25 10.81 18.18
N GLY A 107 1.22 12.12 17.89
CA GLY A 107 2.42 12.94 17.71
C GLY A 107 2.84 13.13 16.24
N LYS A 108 4.00 13.77 16.03
CA LYS A 108 4.54 14.11 14.69
C LYS A 108 5.44 12.99 14.16
N HIS A 109 4.87 11.87 13.73
CA HIS A 109 5.66 10.91 12.95
C HIS A 109 5.79 11.40 11.50
N PRO A 110 7.02 11.57 10.98
CA PRO A 110 7.25 12.23 9.70
C PRO A 110 6.64 11.47 8.51
N THR A 111 6.43 10.16 8.65
CA THR A 111 5.97 9.26 7.58
C THR A 111 4.67 8.52 7.95
N GLN A 112 3.76 9.18 8.66
CA GLN A 112 2.42 8.62 8.86
C GLN A 112 1.74 8.40 7.48
N LYS A 113 0.74 7.52 7.40
CA LYS A 113 -0.05 7.29 6.17
C LYS A 113 -1.51 7.66 6.41
N PRO A 114 -2.24 8.14 5.39
CA PRO A 114 -3.66 8.47 5.54
C PRO A 114 -4.48 7.24 5.93
N LEU A 115 -5.42 7.40 6.87
CA LEU A 115 -6.25 6.29 7.33
C LEU A 115 -7.09 5.72 6.19
N ALA A 116 -7.59 6.58 5.29
CA ALA A 116 -8.38 6.18 4.14
C ALA A 116 -7.61 5.26 3.17
N LEU A 117 -6.29 5.44 3.04
CA LEU A 117 -5.44 4.57 2.23
C LEU A 117 -5.34 3.20 2.88
N LEU A 118 -5.01 3.15 4.18
CA LEU A 118 -4.90 1.90 4.94
C LEU A 118 -6.22 1.14 4.95
N ALA A 119 -7.33 1.80 5.26
CA ALA A 119 -8.66 1.20 5.25
C ALA A 119 -9.01 0.58 3.89
N ARG A 120 -8.71 1.26 2.78
CA ARG A 120 -8.94 0.72 1.43
C ARG A 120 -8.07 -0.50 1.14
N LEU A 121 -6.79 -0.48 1.53
CA LEU A 121 -5.87 -1.62 1.36
C LEU A 121 -6.35 -2.85 2.15
N ILE A 122 -6.81 -2.64 3.40
CA ILE A 122 -7.35 -3.69 4.26
C ILE A 122 -8.63 -4.27 3.65
N LEU A 123 -9.58 -3.43 3.27
CA LEU A 123 -10.83 -3.87 2.62
C LEU A 123 -10.58 -4.62 1.32
N MET A 124 -9.55 -4.24 0.56
CA MET A 124 -9.17 -4.91 -0.68
C MET A 124 -8.62 -6.32 -0.44
N ALA A 125 -7.71 -6.48 0.52
CA ALA A 125 -6.82 -7.64 0.61
C ALA A 125 -7.08 -8.54 1.84
N SER A 126 -8.14 -8.29 2.61
CA SER A 126 -8.45 -9.03 3.83
C SER A 126 -9.96 -9.20 4.05
N ASN A 127 -10.32 -10.16 4.90
CA ASN A 127 -11.68 -10.40 5.40
C ASN A 127 -11.71 -10.21 6.92
N GLU A 128 -12.89 -10.19 7.54
CA GLU A 128 -13.07 -9.99 8.99
C GLU A 128 -12.25 -10.93 9.87
N SER A 129 -12.04 -12.18 9.44
CA SER A 129 -11.23 -13.18 10.16
C SER A 129 -9.73 -13.15 9.83
N SER A 130 -9.29 -12.18 9.02
CA SER A 130 -7.89 -12.06 8.61
C SER A 130 -7.06 -11.39 9.69
N LEU A 131 -5.89 -11.97 9.98
CA LEU A 131 -4.90 -11.34 10.83
C LEU A 131 -4.01 -10.41 10.01
N ILE A 132 -3.90 -9.16 10.44
CA ILE A 132 -3.09 -8.12 9.81
C ILE A 132 -1.89 -7.86 10.72
N CYS A 133 -0.69 -7.83 10.13
CA CYS A 133 0.55 -7.57 10.84
C CYS A 133 1.28 -6.42 10.16
N ASP A 134 1.57 -5.37 10.92
CA ASP A 134 2.43 -4.27 10.49
C ASP A 134 3.76 -4.33 11.28
N PRO A 135 4.85 -4.78 10.66
CA PRO A 135 6.16 -4.86 11.32
C PRO A 135 6.86 -3.50 11.46
N PHE A 136 6.30 -2.43 10.89
CA PHE A 136 6.84 -1.07 10.91
C PHE A 136 5.79 -0.06 11.37
N SER A 137 5.07 -0.41 12.44
CA SER A 137 3.87 0.29 12.92
C SER A 137 4.09 1.74 13.36
N GLY A 138 5.35 2.20 13.50
CA GLY A 138 5.68 3.62 13.69
C GLY A 138 4.92 4.27 14.85
N SER A 139 3.96 5.15 14.53
CA SER A 139 3.13 5.95 15.45
C SER A 139 1.78 5.32 15.82
N SER A 140 1.67 4.00 15.76
CA SER A 140 0.43 3.30 16.14
C SER A 140 0.05 3.55 17.60
#